data_AF-A0A962RNT0-F1
#
_entry.id   AF-A0A962RNT0-F1
#
_cell.length_a   1.000
_cell.length_b   1.000
_cell.length_c   1.000
_cell.angle_alpha   90.00
_cell.angle_beta   90.00
_cell.angle_gamma   90.00
#
_symmetry.space_group_name_H-M   'P 1'
#
loop_
_entity.id
_entity.type
_entity.pdbx_description
1 polymer ?
#
loop_
_entity_poly.entity_id
_entity_poly.type
_entity_poly.pdbx_seq_one_letter_code
_entity_poly.pdbx_strand_id
1 'polypeptide(L)'
;MDSTPGLARTALALLASMVFGSAQAAMVDIVNHSFENDPAAPNTFPTTFAPDGWSFYDPNQLIGGNNAVGVIDAPVGSEFFPGGVPDGEQAALIYLAGSDGSGQPGEREVGITQELSALLTANTRYTLQVDIGNIASGTGSPPFDAFGFFDLRGFPGYRTELLAGGIVIAFDDNSLGGSLPDGTFATSTLQVDIGATHAQLGAALEIRLINLNIPGTADAPGIEVDFDNVRLDASPVPLPGAVYLLGSVLLLPLLRTRRRRQHEHPR
;
A
#
# COMPACT_ATOMS: atom_id res chain seq x y z
N MET A 1 -57.74 57.63 6.51
CA MET A 1 -56.29 57.84 6.47
C MET A 1 -55.69 56.76 7.34
N ASP A 2 -55.30 55.65 6.73
CA ASP A 2 -54.88 54.44 7.43
C ASP A 2 -53.86 53.70 6.52
N SER A 3 -52.62 53.63 7.00
CA SER A 3 -51.72 52.46 7.06
C SER A 3 -51.49 51.61 5.78
N THR A 4 -50.38 51.80 5.05
CA THR A 4 -49.06 51.09 5.14
C THR A 4 -48.92 49.81 4.24
N PRO A 5 -47.68 49.42 3.86
CA PRO A 5 -47.31 49.13 2.47
C PRO A 5 -47.25 47.63 2.09
N GLY A 6 -47.23 47.39 0.78
CA GLY A 6 -47.09 46.08 0.15
C GLY A 6 -45.75 45.40 0.47
N LEU A 7 -45.85 44.19 1.01
CA LEU A 7 -44.73 43.28 1.24
C LEU A 7 -44.17 42.75 -0.09
N ALA A 8 -42.97 43.19 -0.41
CA ALA A 8 -42.05 42.54 -1.32
C ALA A 8 -41.85 41.07 -0.90
N ARG A 9 -42.01 40.13 -1.83
CA ARG A 9 -41.59 38.74 -1.67
C ARG A 9 -40.50 38.43 -2.68
N THR A 10 -39.27 38.75 -2.29
CA THR A 10 -38.05 38.28 -2.93
C THR A 10 -37.93 36.79 -2.63
N ALA A 11 -38.18 35.94 -3.62
CA ALA A 11 -37.90 34.51 -3.52
C ALA A 11 -36.40 34.31 -3.80
N LEU A 12 -35.62 34.11 -2.74
CA LEU A 12 -34.21 33.74 -2.81
C LEU A 12 -34.13 32.24 -3.11
N ALA A 13 -33.95 31.88 -4.38
CA ALA A 13 -33.61 30.52 -4.78
C ALA A 13 -32.13 30.27 -4.48
N LEU A 14 -31.83 29.60 -3.36
CA LEU A 14 -30.51 29.03 -3.11
C LEU A 14 -30.36 27.78 -3.99
N LEU A 15 -29.69 27.91 -5.14
CA LEU A 15 -29.12 26.75 -5.82
C LEU A 15 -27.85 26.34 -5.06
N ALA A 16 -27.96 25.30 -4.25
CA ALA A 16 -26.79 24.58 -3.72
C ALA A 16 -26.22 23.70 -4.83
N SER A 17 -25.43 24.30 -5.72
CA SER A 17 -24.63 23.56 -6.69
C SER A 17 -23.50 22.86 -5.94
N MET A 18 -23.74 21.65 -5.43
CA MET A 18 -22.67 20.76 -5.02
C MET A 18 -21.89 20.36 -6.27
N VAL A 19 -20.78 21.06 -6.51
CA VAL A 19 -19.76 20.64 -7.47
C VAL A 19 -19.11 19.40 -6.88
N PHE A 20 -19.65 18.22 -7.20
CA PHE A 20 -18.95 16.97 -6.94
C PHE A 20 -17.82 16.88 -7.97
N GLY A 21 -16.61 17.28 -7.56
CA GLY A 21 -15.42 16.92 -8.32
C GLY A 21 -15.34 15.41 -8.41
N SER A 22 -15.19 14.87 -9.62
CA SER A 22 -14.83 13.46 -9.80
C SER A 22 -13.46 13.28 -9.16
N ALA A 23 -13.44 12.77 -7.94
CA ALA A 23 -12.19 12.33 -7.35
C ALA A 23 -11.73 11.13 -8.20
N GLN A 24 -10.51 11.19 -8.72
CA GLN A 24 -9.93 10.15 -9.56
C GLN A 24 -8.93 9.34 -8.74
N ALA A 25 -8.75 8.08 -9.12
CA ALA A 25 -7.63 7.27 -8.65
C ALA A 25 -6.31 7.97 -8.97
N ALA A 26 -5.39 7.99 -8.00
CA ALA A 26 -4.07 8.57 -8.15
C ALA A 26 -3.02 7.64 -7.55
N MET A 27 -1.96 7.39 -8.32
CA MET A 27 -0.76 6.75 -7.80
C MET A 27 -0.09 7.69 -6.79
N VAL A 28 0.28 7.14 -5.65
CA VAL A 28 1.09 7.83 -4.65
C VAL A 28 2.56 7.67 -5.04
N ASP A 29 3.30 8.78 -5.07
CA ASP A 29 4.73 8.77 -5.36
C ASP A 29 5.49 8.02 -4.25
N ILE A 30 6.28 7.03 -4.65
CA ILE A 30 7.20 6.25 -3.82
C ILE A 30 8.60 6.44 -4.40
N VAL A 31 9.54 6.88 -3.57
CA VAL A 31 10.93 7.10 -4.02
C VAL A 31 11.60 5.75 -4.20
N ASN A 32 12.30 5.57 -5.32
CA ASN A 32 13.05 4.34 -5.60
C ASN A 32 12.19 3.07 -5.43
N HIS A 33 10.99 3.09 -6.02
CA HIS A 33 9.96 2.07 -5.82
C HIS A 33 10.31 0.70 -6.42
N SER A 34 11.26 0.65 -7.34
CA SER A 34 11.86 -0.57 -7.91
C SER A 34 13.36 -0.69 -7.64
N PHE A 35 13.89 0.06 -6.65
CA PHE A 35 15.26 -0.11 -6.16
C PHE A 35 16.40 0.16 -7.17
N GLU A 36 16.09 0.75 -8.32
CA GLU A 36 17.02 1.07 -9.42
C GLU A 36 18.05 2.16 -9.12
N ASN A 37 17.89 2.95 -8.05
CA ASN A 37 18.84 4.02 -7.72
C ASN A 37 20.16 3.51 -7.12
N ASP A 38 20.24 2.24 -6.76
CA ASP A 38 21.42 1.60 -6.16
C ASP A 38 21.97 0.51 -7.10
N PRO A 39 22.54 0.86 -8.26
CA PRO A 39 22.87 -0.12 -9.28
C PRO A 39 23.92 -1.13 -8.79
N ALA A 40 23.58 -2.41 -8.88
CA ALA A 40 24.52 -3.51 -8.78
C ALA A 40 24.97 -3.97 -10.18
N ALA A 41 26.04 -4.76 -10.25
CA ALA A 41 26.43 -5.42 -11.50
C ALA A 41 25.67 -6.76 -11.66
N PRO A 42 25.54 -7.30 -12.88
CA PRO A 42 24.79 -8.53 -13.12
C PRO A 42 25.19 -9.72 -12.24
N ASN A 43 24.20 -10.34 -11.58
CA ASN A 43 24.34 -11.42 -10.60
C ASN A 43 25.21 -11.04 -9.38
N THR A 44 25.18 -9.77 -8.97
CA THR A 44 25.82 -9.30 -7.74
C THR A 44 24.80 -8.75 -6.76
N PHE A 45 25.18 -8.74 -5.49
CA PHE A 45 24.30 -8.35 -4.39
C PHE A 45 25.06 -7.48 -3.39
N PRO A 46 25.31 -6.19 -3.70
CA PRO A 46 25.89 -5.29 -2.72
C PRO A 46 24.94 -5.16 -1.53
N THR A 47 25.48 -5.34 -0.33
CA THR A 47 24.70 -5.34 0.91
C THR A 47 25.25 -4.37 1.95
N THR A 48 24.58 -4.35 3.12
CA THR A 48 24.94 -3.55 4.30
C THR A 48 24.58 -2.07 4.15
N PHE A 49 23.51 -1.78 3.41
CA PHE A 49 22.93 -0.45 3.30
C PHE A 49 21.41 -0.57 3.10
N ALA A 50 20.66 0.50 3.40
CA ALA A 50 19.26 0.62 3.00
C ALA A 50 19.22 1.27 1.61
N PRO A 51 18.42 0.75 0.65
CA PRO A 51 18.28 1.37 -0.66
C PRO A 51 17.94 2.86 -0.58
N ASP A 52 18.35 3.65 -1.56
CA ASP A 52 18.10 5.10 -1.62
C ASP A 52 16.60 5.40 -1.46
N GLY A 53 16.27 6.40 -0.65
CA GLY A 53 14.88 6.71 -0.27
C GLY A 53 14.25 5.77 0.76
N TRP A 54 14.91 4.67 1.16
CA TRP A 54 14.44 3.76 2.20
C TRP A 54 15.33 3.84 3.45
N SER A 55 14.82 3.36 4.57
CA SER A 55 15.54 3.23 5.84
C SER A 55 15.41 1.82 6.38
N PHE A 56 16.35 1.39 7.22
CA PHE A 56 16.20 0.11 7.91
C PHE A 56 14.98 0.11 8.84
N TYR A 57 14.18 -0.94 8.74
CA TYR A 57 13.26 -1.36 9.79
C TYR A 57 13.94 -2.48 10.57
N ASP A 58 14.62 -2.13 11.66
CA ASP A 58 15.39 -3.10 12.46
C ASP A 58 15.09 -2.94 13.96
N PRO A 59 13.86 -3.28 14.38
CA PRO A 59 13.44 -3.11 15.78
C PRO A 59 14.26 -3.96 16.76
N ASN A 60 14.92 -5.02 16.26
CA ASN A 60 15.63 -6.00 17.05
C ASN A 60 17.16 -5.93 16.89
N GLN A 61 17.69 -4.93 16.16
CA GLN A 61 19.12 -4.71 15.94
C GLN A 61 19.84 -5.93 15.34
N LEU A 62 19.21 -6.56 14.35
CA LEU A 62 19.69 -7.76 13.70
C LEU A 62 20.59 -7.49 12.50
N ILE A 63 20.53 -6.30 11.90
CA ILE A 63 21.34 -5.99 10.71
C ILE A 63 22.82 -5.91 11.08
N GLY A 64 23.67 -6.58 10.30
CA GLY A 64 25.11 -6.65 10.49
C GLY A 64 25.62 -8.08 10.71
N GLY A 65 26.95 -8.23 10.79
CA GLY A 65 27.58 -9.55 10.83
C GLY A 65 27.32 -10.29 9.53
N ASN A 66 26.56 -11.38 9.60
CA ASN A 66 26.14 -12.13 8.41
C ASN A 66 24.72 -11.77 7.93
N ASN A 67 23.98 -10.93 8.67
CA ASN A 67 22.66 -10.46 8.25
C ASN A 67 22.81 -9.18 7.42
N ALA A 68 22.03 -9.05 6.36
CA ALA A 68 22.23 -8.03 5.38
C ALA A 68 20.92 -7.54 4.75
N VAL A 69 20.90 -6.26 4.43
CA VAL A 69 19.92 -5.62 3.55
C VAL A 69 20.72 -4.98 2.43
N GLY A 70 20.17 -4.97 1.23
CA GLY A 70 20.81 -4.37 0.07
C GLY A 70 19.93 -4.53 -1.16
N VAL A 71 20.59 -4.71 -2.30
CA VAL A 71 19.94 -4.96 -3.59
C VAL A 71 20.63 -6.10 -4.31
N ILE A 72 19.90 -6.76 -5.20
CA ILE A 72 20.40 -7.78 -6.12
C ILE A 72 20.09 -7.37 -7.56
N ASP A 73 21.08 -7.53 -8.44
CA ASP A 73 20.85 -7.52 -9.89
C ASP A 73 20.74 -8.96 -10.37
N ALA A 74 19.53 -9.35 -10.75
CA ALA A 74 19.22 -10.68 -11.24
C ALA A 74 18.64 -10.60 -12.66
N PRO A 75 19.49 -10.55 -13.70
CA PRO A 75 19.01 -10.45 -15.07
C PRO A 75 18.30 -11.75 -15.48
N VAL A 76 17.50 -11.68 -16.55
CA VAL A 76 16.86 -12.86 -17.14
C VAL A 76 17.90 -13.93 -17.44
N GLY A 77 17.64 -15.15 -16.96
CA GLY A 77 18.56 -16.28 -17.06
C GLY A 77 19.60 -16.39 -15.93
N SER A 78 19.55 -15.53 -14.91
CA SER A 78 20.31 -15.69 -13.67
C SER A 78 19.93 -16.99 -12.94
N GLU A 79 20.83 -17.48 -12.06
CA GLU A 79 20.52 -18.61 -11.18
C GLU A 79 19.50 -18.22 -10.10
N PHE A 80 19.56 -16.97 -9.62
CA PHE A 80 18.76 -16.45 -8.51
C PHE A 80 17.31 -16.19 -8.90
N PHE A 81 17.07 -15.57 -10.06
CA PHE A 81 15.76 -15.33 -10.63
C PHE A 81 15.81 -15.57 -12.15
N PRO A 82 15.59 -16.81 -12.61
CA PRO A 82 15.67 -17.13 -14.04
C PRO A 82 14.74 -16.29 -14.91
N GLY A 83 13.62 -15.82 -14.36
CA GLY A 83 12.67 -14.92 -15.02
C GLY A 83 13.08 -13.44 -15.05
N GLY A 84 14.14 -13.05 -14.35
CA GLY A 84 14.50 -11.66 -14.08
C GLY A 84 13.70 -11.05 -12.92
N VAL A 85 14.07 -9.83 -12.53
CA VAL A 85 13.28 -9.01 -11.59
C VAL A 85 12.03 -8.41 -12.27
N PRO A 86 10.95 -8.13 -11.52
CA PRO A 86 9.68 -7.60 -12.04
C PRO A 86 9.75 -6.25 -12.76
N ASP A 87 10.60 -5.32 -12.31
CA ASP A 87 10.82 -3.99 -12.89
C ASP A 87 12.32 -3.68 -12.93
N GLY A 88 12.77 -3.01 -14.00
CA GLY A 88 14.18 -2.62 -14.10
C GLY A 88 15.18 -3.79 -14.10
N GLU A 89 16.23 -3.65 -13.29
CA GLU A 89 17.36 -4.57 -13.17
C GLU A 89 17.61 -5.02 -11.72
N GLN A 90 17.11 -4.27 -10.72
CA GLN A 90 17.39 -4.46 -9.30
C GLN A 90 16.15 -4.91 -8.53
N ALA A 91 16.37 -5.66 -7.45
CA ALA A 91 15.38 -5.87 -6.41
C ALA A 91 16.02 -5.60 -5.05
N ALA A 92 15.25 -5.16 -4.05
CA ALA A 92 15.74 -5.10 -2.69
C ALA A 92 15.80 -6.51 -2.10
N LEU A 93 16.91 -6.85 -1.44
CA LEU A 93 17.08 -8.12 -0.75
C LEU A 93 17.16 -7.91 0.77
N ILE A 94 16.60 -8.85 1.52
CA ILE A 94 16.75 -8.92 2.98
C ILE A 94 17.15 -10.34 3.37
N TYR A 95 18.41 -10.50 3.72
CA TYR A 95 19.06 -11.76 4.06
C TYR A 95 19.36 -11.88 5.55
N LEU A 96 18.92 -12.97 6.19
CA LEU A 96 19.16 -13.25 7.60
C LEU A 96 19.87 -14.60 7.75
N ALA A 97 21.19 -14.56 7.90
CA ALA A 97 22.03 -15.73 8.11
C ALA A 97 21.73 -16.41 9.44
N GLY A 98 20.93 -17.46 9.38
CA GLY A 98 20.74 -18.39 10.49
C GLY A 98 19.35 -18.29 11.10
N SER A 99 18.51 -19.24 10.71
CA SER A 99 17.43 -19.72 11.55
C SER A 99 18.04 -20.62 12.65
N ASP A 100 18.63 -20.06 13.70
CA ASP A 100 18.97 -20.89 14.88
C ASP A 100 17.69 -21.36 15.63
N GLY A 101 16.51 -21.01 15.11
CA GLY A 101 15.21 -21.46 15.60
C GLY A 101 14.89 -20.95 17.00
N SER A 102 15.65 -20.00 17.54
CA SER A 102 15.56 -19.58 18.94
C SER A 102 14.91 -18.19 19.11
N GLY A 103 13.71 -17.99 18.59
CA GLY A 103 12.94 -16.75 18.85
C GLY A 103 11.49 -16.88 18.43
N GLN A 104 10.59 -16.15 19.09
CA GLN A 104 9.19 -16.06 18.68
C GLN A 104 9.05 -15.20 17.41
N PRO A 105 8.01 -15.41 16.59
CA PRO A 105 7.62 -14.46 15.54
C PRO A 105 7.55 -13.02 16.10
N GLY A 106 8.05 -12.03 15.35
CA GLY A 106 8.17 -10.63 15.80
C GLY A 106 9.45 -10.28 16.56
N GLU A 107 10.13 -11.25 17.18
CA GLU A 107 11.42 -11.02 17.87
C GLU A 107 12.60 -10.99 16.90
N ARG A 108 12.37 -11.28 15.61
CA ARG A 108 13.44 -11.48 14.63
C ARG A 108 13.19 -10.90 13.24
N GLU A 109 12.23 -10.02 13.13
CA GLU A 109 11.86 -9.40 11.87
C GLU A 109 12.81 -8.24 11.54
N VAL A 110 13.16 -8.15 10.25
CA VAL A 110 13.97 -7.08 9.69
C VAL A 110 13.34 -6.67 8.37
N GLY A 111 13.39 -5.38 8.06
CA GLY A 111 12.77 -4.83 6.90
C GLY A 111 13.45 -3.57 6.39
N ILE A 112 12.78 -2.95 5.42
CA ILE A 112 12.98 -1.58 5.03
C ILE A 112 11.68 -0.80 5.16
N THR A 113 11.79 0.50 5.42
CA THR A 113 10.66 1.41 5.58
C THR A 113 10.85 2.70 4.79
N GLN A 114 9.76 3.27 4.29
CA GLN A 114 9.73 4.59 3.67
C GLN A 114 8.49 5.37 4.16
N GLU A 115 8.73 6.51 4.81
CA GLU A 115 7.69 7.51 5.05
C GLU A 115 7.41 8.29 3.76
N LEU A 116 6.14 8.39 3.39
CA LEU A 116 5.68 9.04 2.17
C LEU A 116 5.25 10.48 2.44
N SER A 117 5.36 11.34 1.42
CA SER A 117 4.81 12.70 1.50
C SER A 117 3.27 12.75 1.48
N ALA A 118 2.63 11.67 1.01
CA ALA A 118 1.19 11.55 0.98
C ALA A 118 0.61 11.33 2.39
N LEU A 119 -0.57 11.93 2.62
CA LEU A 119 -1.29 11.83 3.90
C LEU A 119 -2.45 10.83 3.79
N LEU A 120 -2.85 10.26 4.92
CA LEU A 120 -4.06 9.45 5.01
C LEU A 120 -5.30 10.33 4.81
N THR A 121 -6.08 10.04 3.78
CA THR A 121 -7.28 10.78 3.41
C THR A 121 -8.55 9.99 3.67
N ALA A 122 -9.63 10.70 4.00
CA ALA A 122 -10.93 10.11 4.29
C ALA A 122 -11.65 9.69 3.00
N ASN A 123 -12.44 8.62 3.09
CA ASN A 123 -13.21 8.04 1.99
C ASN A 123 -12.31 7.64 0.81
N THR A 124 -11.17 7.05 1.13
CA THR A 124 -10.14 6.64 0.16
C THR A 124 -9.82 5.18 0.39
N ARG A 125 -9.77 4.42 -0.69
CA ARG A 125 -9.25 3.08 -0.79
C ARG A 125 -7.78 3.18 -1.14
N TYR A 126 -6.94 2.61 -0.30
CA TYR A 126 -5.55 2.42 -0.61
C TYR A 126 -5.33 0.98 -1.07
N THR A 127 -4.62 0.81 -2.17
CA THR A 127 -4.19 -0.51 -2.68
C THR A 127 -2.68 -0.50 -2.79
N LEU A 128 -1.99 -1.20 -1.87
CA LEU A 128 -0.54 -1.39 -1.96
C LEU A 128 -0.27 -2.74 -2.64
N GLN A 129 0.56 -2.70 -3.67
CA GLN A 129 1.04 -3.87 -4.40
C GLN A 129 2.55 -3.90 -4.36
N VAL A 130 3.12 -5.06 -4.07
CA VAL A 130 4.57 -5.28 -4.04
C VAL A 130 4.86 -6.63 -4.65
N ASP A 131 5.85 -6.71 -5.52
CA ASP A 131 6.29 -7.99 -6.05
C ASP A 131 7.28 -8.62 -5.06
N ILE A 132 6.92 -9.80 -4.56
CA ILE A 132 7.66 -10.54 -3.53
C ILE A 132 8.43 -11.67 -4.22
N GLY A 133 9.74 -11.69 -4.03
CA GLY A 133 10.64 -12.70 -4.57
C GLY A 133 10.96 -13.78 -3.55
N ASN A 134 10.87 -15.04 -3.97
CA ASN A 134 11.50 -16.16 -3.29
C ASN A 134 12.69 -16.57 -4.15
N ILE A 135 13.90 -16.19 -3.74
CA ILE A 135 15.13 -16.39 -4.51
C ILE A 135 15.50 -17.87 -4.66
N ALA A 136 16.10 -18.25 -5.77
CA ALA A 136 16.69 -19.58 -5.94
C ALA A 136 18.15 -19.62 -5.48
N SER A 137 18.63 -20.81 -5.09
CA SER A 137 20.04 -21.02 -4.77
C SER A 137 20.94 -20.79 -5.99
N GLY A 138 22.12 -20.21 -5.77
CA GLY A 138 23.04 -19.90 -6.86
C GLY A 138 24.42 -19.46 -6.39
N THR A 139 25.28 -19.12 -7.35
CA THR A 139 26.59 -18.52 -7.12
C THR A 139 26.62 -17.11 -7.70
N GLY A 140 27.01 -16.13 -6.88
CA GLY A 140 27.17 -14.74 -7.32
C GLY A 140 28.31 -14.58 -8.33
N SER A 141 28.25 -13.51 -9.12
CA SER A 141 29.39 -13.03 -9.92
C SER A 141 30.50 -12.47 -9.02
N PRO A 142 31.76 -12.40 -9.48
CA PRO A 142 32.82 -11.70 -8.76
C PRO A 142 32.42 -10.27 -8.36
N PRO A 143 32.74 -9.84 -7.12
CA PRO A 143 33.57 -10.52 -6.12
C PRO A 143 32.81 -11.52 -5.21
N PHE A 144 31.53 -11.74 -5.44
CA PHE A 144 30.66 -12.53 -4.57
C PHE A 144 30.76 -14.04 -4.82
N ASP A 145 31.34 -14.45 -5.95
CA ASP A 145 31.71 -15.85 -6.23
C ASP A 145 32.66 -16.44 -5.17
N ALA A 146 33.45 -15.58 -4.51
CA ALA A 146 34.37 -15.96 -3.44
C ALA A 146 33.68 -16.61 -2.23
N PHE A 147 32.38 -16.37 -2.03
CA PHE A 147 31.57 -17.01 -0.99
C PHE A 147 31.09 -18.41 -1.38
N GLY A 148 31.22 -18.80 -2.65
CA GLY A 148 30.78 -20.07 -3.18
C GLY A 148 29.28 -20.15 -3.44
N PHE A 149 28.75 -21.36 -3.36
CA PHE A 149 27.33 -21.63 -3.58
C PHE A 149 26.49 -21.24 -2.36
N PHE A 150 25.46 -20.43 -2.58
CA PHE A 150 24.47 -20.06 -1.56
C PHE A 150 23.28 -21.00 -1.66
N ASP A 151 23.04 -21.77 -0.60
CA ASP A 151 21.79 -22.51 -0.46
C ASP A 151 20.71 -21.60 0.12
N LEU A 152 19.86 -21.07 -0.75
CA LEU A 152 18.79 -20.13 -0.42
C LEU A 152 17.40 -20.77 -0.48
N ARG A 153 17.33 -22.11 -0.65
CA ARG A 153 16.06 -22.85 -0.74
C ARG A 153 15.12 -22.54 0.43
N GLY A 154 13.83 -22.59 0.14
CA GLY A 154 12.79 -22.28 1.13
C GLY A 154 12.55 -20.78 1.27
N PHE A 155 11.61 -20.40 2.14
CA PHE A 155 11.12 -19.02 2.18
C PHE A 155 10.96 -18.55 3.63
N PRO A 156 11.60 -17.43 4.04
CA PRO A 156 11.50 -16.90 5.40
C PRO A 156 10.13 -16.28 5.70
N GLY A 157 9.27 -16.15 4.68
CA GLY A 157 8.05 -15.37 4.76
C GLY A 157 8.29 -13.87 4.68
N TYR A 158 7.24 -13.15 4.33
CA TYR A 158 7.25 -11.70 4.21
C TYR A 158 6.07 -11.07 4.92
N ARG A 159 6.20 -9.80 5.25
CA ARG A 159 5.05 -8.94 5.54
C ARG A 159 5.19 -7.59 4.85
N THR A 160 4.11 -7.15 4.22
CA THR A 160 4.00 -5.79 3.69
C THR A 160 3.00 -5.02 4.54
N GLU A 161 3.39 -3.85 5.03
CA GLU A 161 2.54 -3.00 5.89
C GLU A 161 2.31 -1.65 5.22
N LEU A 162 1.07 -1.17 5.33
CA LEU A 162 0.72 0.24 5.13
C LEU A 162 0.39 0.84 6.50
N LEU A 163 1.03 1.97 6.81
CA LEU A 163 0.91 2.67 8.07
C LEU A 163 0.44 4.11 7.86
N ALA A 164 -0.08 4.71 8.92
CA ALA A 164 -0.33 6.14 9.02
C ALA A 164 0.07 6.64 10.41
N GLY A 165 1.01 7.60 10.47
CA GLY A 165 1.52 8.13 11.74
C GLY A 165 2.15 7.06 12.64
N GLY A 166 2.85 6.09 12.04
CA GLY A 166 3.48 4.96 12.74
C GLY A 166 2.53 3.84 13.18
N ILE A 167 1.23 3.94 12.89
CA ILE A 167 0.25 2.89 13.19
C ILE A 167 -0.06 2.09 11.93
N VAL A 168 0.08 0.76 12.00
CA VAL A 168 -0.34 -0.15 10.94
C VAL A 168 -1.84 -0.05 10.72
N ILE A 169 -2.25 0.32 9.50
CA ILE A 169 -3.65 0.43 9.10
C ILE A 169 -4.10 -0.73 8.22
N ALA A 170 -3.15 -1.39 7.55
CA ALA A 170 -3.37 -2.61 6.79
C ALA A 170 -2.04 -3.35 6.61
N PHE A 171 -2.10 -4.67 6.45
CA PHE A 171 -0.94 -5.49 6.17
C PHE A 171 -1.34 -6.75 5.38
N ASP A 172 -0.38 -7.31 4.66
CA ASP A 172 -0.41 -8.68 4.19
C ASP A 172 0.71 -9.46 4.89
N ASP A 173 0.32 -10.44 5.71
CA ASP A 173 1.20 -11.28 6.52
C ASP A 173 1.35 -12.65 5.84
N ASN A 174 2.29 -12.70 4.90
CA ASN A 174 2.73 -13.90 4.23
C ASN A 174 1.63 -14.66 3.43
N SER A 175 0.69 -13.96 2.78
CA SER A 175 -0.39 -14.63 2.02
C SER A 175 0.11 -15.49 0.84
N LEU A 176 1.28 -15.18 0.27
CA LEU A 176 1.93 -15.98 -0.76
C LEU A 176 2.74 -17.16 -0.20
N GLY A 177 2.86 -17.27 1.13
CA GLY A 177 3.64 -18.30 1.82
C GLY A 177 3.25 -19.71 1.39
N GLY A 178 4.25 -20.50 0.98
CA GLY A 178 4.07 -21.87 0.50
C GLY A 178 3.52 -21.99 -0.93
N SER A 179 3.18 -20.88 -1.59
CA SER A 179 2.69 -20.87 -2.97
C SER A 179 3.67 -20.24 -3.97
N LEU A 180 4.72 -19.58 -3.48
CA LEU A 180 5.75 -18.89 -4.26
C LEU A 180 6.98 -19.79 -4.45
N PRO A 181 7.21 -20.38 -5.64
CA PRO A 181 8.38 -21.22 -5.89
C PRO A 181 9.71 -20.46 -5.80
N ASP A 182 10.78 -21.17 -5.46
CA ASP A 182 12.14 -20.64 -5.53
C ASP A 182 12.46 -20.14 -6.95
N GLY A 183 13.15 -19.01 -7.03
CA GLY A 183 13.53 -18.31 -8.25
C GLY A 183 12.40 -17.54 -8.93
N THR A 184 11.33 -17.19 -8.21
CA THR A 184 10.16 -16.51 -8.80
C THR A 184 9.67 -15.34 -7.96
N PHE A 185 8.95 -14.42 -8.63
CA PHE A 185 8.21 -13.34 -8.01
C PHE A 185 6.70 -13.55 -8.15
N ALA A 186 5.94 -13.06 -7.17
CA ALA A 186 4.50 -12.86 -7.28
C ALA A 186 4.04 -11.60 -6.55
N THR A 187 2.95 -11.01 -7.02
CA THR A 187 2.43 -9.75 -6.47
C THR A 187 1.61 -9.98 -5.20
N SER A 188 2.11 -9.48 -4.06
CA SER A 188 1.29 -9.21 -2.87
C SER A 188 0.35 -8.04 -3.16
N THR A 189 -0.90 -8.12 -2.73
CA THR A 189 -1.87 -7.03 -2.83
C THR A 189 -2.64 -6.89 -1.53
N LEU A 190 -2.50 -5.74 -0.88
CA LEU A 190 -3.29 -5.36 0.29
C LEU A 190 -4.18 -4.17 -0.05
N GLN A 191 -5.40 -4.17 0.50
CA GLN A 191 -6.39 -3.13 0.23
C GLN A 191 -7.08 -2.70 1.51
N VAL A 192 -7.25 -1.39 1.72
CA VAL A 192 -7.94 -0.83 2.88
C VAL A 192 -8.80 0.37 2.52
N ASP A 193 -10.04 0.37 3.01
CA ASP A 193 -10.98 1.48 2.87
C ASP A 193 -10.94 2.36 4.12
N ILE A 194 -10.57 3.63 3.95
CA ILE A 194 -10.48 4.60 5.03
C ILE A 194 -11.79 5.37 5.13
N GLY A 195 -12.48 5.20 6.25
CA GLY A 195 -13.74 5.90 6.52
C GLY A 195 -13.56 7.39 6.86
N ALA A 196 -14.68 8.10 6.94
CA ALA A 196 -14.73 9.55 7.22
C ALA A 196 -14.16 9.98 8.59
N THR A 197 -14.01 9.05 9.54
CA THR A 197 -13.61 9.35 10.92
C THR A 197 -12.44 8.48 11.41
N HIS A 198 -11.53 8.10 10.51
CA HIS A 198 -10.34 7.32 10.90
C HIS A 198 -9.44 8.14 11.84
N ALA A 199 -8.90 7.50 12.89
CA ALA A 199 -8.15 8.22 13.93
C ALA A 199 -6.84 8.85 13.41
N GLN A 200 -6.25 8.28 12.35
CA GLN A 200 -5.00 8.75 11.75
C GLN A 200 -5.18 9.65 10.52
N LEU A 201 -6.37 10.22 10.31
CA LEU A 201 -6.57 11.13 9.18
C LEU A 201 -5.59 12.31 9.23
N GLY A 202 -4.98 12.62 8.08
CA GLY A 202 -3.98 13.68 7.94
C GLY A 202 -2.57 13.30 8.41
N ALA A 203 -2.35 12.10 8.94
CA ALA A 203 -1.01 11.60 9.22
C ALA A 203 -0.31 11.15 7.92
N ALA A 204 1.02 11.26 7.87
CA ALA A 204 1.81 10.74 6.76
C ALA A 204 1.66 9.22 6.64
N LEU A 205 1.60 8.74 5.40
CA LEU A 205 1.63 7.31 5.09
C LEU A 205 3.06 6.78 5.22
N GLU A 206 3.20 5.51 5.57
CA GLU A 206 4.49 4.81 5.61
C GLU A 206 4.29 3.39 5.07
N ILE A 207 5.29 2.87 4.37
CA ILE A 207 5.31 1.48 3.86
C ILE A 207 6.43 0.73 4.58
N ARG A 208 6.18 -0.52 4.97
CA ARG A 208 7.23 -1.45 5.41
C ARG A 208 7.22 -2.73 4.59
N LEU A 209 8.41 -3.19 4.24
CA LEU A 209 8.67 -4.45 3.56
C LEU A 209 9.57 -5.29 4.48
N ILE A 210 9.07 -6.43 4.95
CA ILE A 210 9.62 -7.12 6.11
C ILE A 210 9.91 -8.58 5.76
N ASN A 211 11.13 -9.03 6.05
CA ASN A 211 11.48 -10.44 6.20
C ASN A 211 11.01 -10.93 7.57
N LEU A 212 10.12 -11.93 7.59
CA LEU A 212 9.54 -12.46 8.82
C LEU A 212 10.49 -13.37 9.62
N ASN A 213 11.58 -13.81 8.98
CA ASN A 213 12.55 -14.74 9.54
C ASN A 213 11.91 -16.02 10.08
N ILE A 214 10.88 -16.54 9.39
CA ILE A 214 10.26 -17.82 9.74
C ILE A 214 11.33 -18.90 9.55
N PRO A 215 11.63 -19.71 10.59
CA PRO A 215 12.67 -20.73 10.50
C PRO A 215 12.41 -21.75 9.40
N GLY A 216 13.41 -21.94 8.53
CA GLY A 216 13.43 -23.04 7.57
C GLY A 216 13.95 -24.36 8.17
N THR A 217 14.38 -25.25 7.28
CA THR A 217 15.02 -26.52 7.61
C THR A 217 16.47 -26.53 7.12
N ALA A 218 17.26 -27.52 7.53
CA ALA A 218 18.64 -27.64 7.04
C ALA A 218 18.74 -27.77 5.50
N ASP A 219 17.72 -28.35 4.85
CA ASP A 219 17.66 -28.53 3.39
C ASP A 219 16.92 -27.39 2.67
N ALA A 220 16.30 -26.47 3.41
CA ALA A 220 15.55 -25.34 2.87
C ALA A 220 15.61 -24.23 3.93
N PRO A 221 16.75 -23.55 4.07
CA PRO A 221 17.01 -22.64 5.17
C PRO A 221 16.06 -21.45 5.23
N GLY A 222 15.51 -21.01 4.09
CA GLY A 222 14.54 -19.92 4.00
C GLY A 222 15.04 -18.66 4.69
N ILE A 223 16.11 -18.07 4.15
CA ILE A 223 16.89 -17.01 4.81
C ILE A 223 16.84 -15.67 4.08
N GLU A 224 16.24 -15.62 2.89
CA GLU A 224 16.20 -14.42 2.06
C GLU A 224 14.80 -14.22 1.47
N VAL A 225 14.40 -12.96 1.38
CA VAL A 225 13.23 -12.53 0.63
C VAL A 225 13.58 -11.24 -0.10
N ASP A 226 13.04 -11.11 -1.30
CA ASP A 226 13.28 -10.00 -2.18
C ASP A 226 11.99 -9.22 -2.42
N PHE A 227 12.13 -7.93 -2.68
CA PHE A 227 11.02 -7.03 -2.95
C PHE A 227 11.32 -6.19 -4.19
N ASP A 228 10.31 -5.97 -5.01
CA ASP A 228 10.40 -5.10 -6.17
C ASP A 228 9.05 -4.42 -6.49
N ASN A 229 9.11 -3.35 -7.27
CA ASN A 229 7.98 -2.69 -7.92
C ASN A 229 6.83 -2.35 -6.96
N VAL A 230 7.17 -1.56 -5.94
CA VAL A 230 6.24 -1.09 -4.91
C VAL A 230 5.29 -0.05 -5.52
N ARG A 231 3.98 -0.30 -5.44
CA ARG A 231 2.95 0.56 -6.05
C ARG A 231 1.84 0.82 -5.06
N LEU A 232 1.51 2.09 -4.83
CA LEU A 232 0.39 2.48 -3.98
C LEU A 232 -0.62 3.32 -4.76
N ASP A 233 -1.83 2.78 -4.94
CA ASP A 233 -2.96 3.51 -5.51
C ASP A 233 -3.84 4.07 -4.39
N ALA A 234 -4.27 5.33 -4.54
CA ALA A 234 -5.24 5.98 -3.69
C ALA A 234 -6.49 6.32 -4.52
N SER A 235 -7.54 5.54 -4.34
CA SER A 235 -8.80 5.64 -5.08
C SER A 235 -9.96 6.10 -4.18
N PRO A 236 -10.77 7.07 -4.59
CA PRO A 236 -11.95 7.48 -3.80
C PRO A 236 -12.96 6.35 -3.64
N VAL A 237 -13.50 6.18 -2.44
CA VAL A 237 -14.60 5.25 -2.15
C VAL A 237 -15.92 6.02 -2.32
N PRO A 238 -16.85 5.56 -3.17
CA PRO A 238 -18.17 6.18 -3.31
C PRO A 238 -18.90 6.24 -1.96
N LEU A 239 -19.34 7.42 -1.55
CA LEU A 239 -20.21 7.55 -0.38
C LEU A 239 -21.52 6.78 -0.63
N PRO A 240 -22.03 5.99 0.34
CA PRO A 240 -23.35 5.40 0.24
C PRO A 240 -24.38 6.49 -0.10
N GLY A 241 -25.15 6.28 -1.17
CA GLY A 241 -26.02 7.29 -1.80
C GLY A 241 -27.18 7.86 -0.95
N ALA A 242 -27.13 7.76 0.37
CA ALA A 242 -28.12 8.32 1.29
C ALA A 242 -28.23 9.86 1.21
N VAL A 243 -27.21 10.56 0.67
CA VAL A 243 -27.27 12.01 0.45
C VAL A 243 -28.23 12.40 -0.68
N TYR A 244 -28.59 11.47 -1.59
CA TYR A 244 -29.52 11.77 -2.69
C TYR A 244 -31.00 11.80 -2.28
N LEU A 245 -31.36 11.30 -1.09
CA LEU A 245 -32.77 11.21 -0.64
C LEU A 245 -33.27 12.43 0.15
N LEU A 246 -32.40 13.30 0.64
CA LEU A 246 -32.82 14.52 1.36
C LEU A 246 -33.09 15.71 0.42
N GLY A 247 -32.54 15.70 -0.81
CA GLY A 247 -32.76 16.75 -1.81
C GLY A 247 -34.09 16.63 -2.59
N SER A 248 -34.69 15.44 -2.64
CA SER A 248 -35.87 15.17 -3.47
C SER A 248 -37.22 15.29 -2.74
N VAL A 249 -37.24 15.45 -1.42
CA VAL A 249 -38.49 15.55 -0.63
C VAL A 249 -38.99 16.99 -0.44
N LEU A 250 -38.18 18.02 -0.75
CA LEU A 250 -38.55 19.43 -0.53
C LEU A 250 -39.20 20.15 -1.73
N LEU A 251 -39.45 19.47 -2.86
CA LEU A 251 -40.08 20.03 -4.06
C LEU A 251 -41.47 19.47 -4.37
N LEU A 252 -42.27 19.16 -3.34
CA LEU A 252 -43.73 19.02 -3.49
C LEU A 252 -44.37 20.38 -3.20
N PRO A 253 -44.64 21.24 -4.21
CA PRO A 253 -45.41 22.44 -3.99
C PRO A 253 -46.83 22.04 -3.56
N LEU A 254 -47.28 22.70 -2.49
CA LEU A 254 -48.66 22.79 -2.03
C LEU A 254 -49.60 23.22 -3.18
N LEU A 255 -50.02 22.29 -4.02
CA LEU A 255 -51.16 22.45 -4.92
C LEU A 255 -52.39 21.78 -4.30
N ARG A 256 -52.73 22.18 -3.07
CA ARG A 256 -54.09 22.03 -2.55
C ARG A 256 -54.89 23.27 -2.98
N THR A 257 -55.33 23.26 -4.23
CA THR A 257 -56.26 24.26 -4.75
C THR A 257 -57.59 24.15 -3.98
N ARG A 258 -57.90 25.20 -3.22
CA ARG A 258 -59.22 25.45 -2.62
C ARG A 258 -60.25 25.55 -3.75
N ARG A 259 -61.04 24.51 -3.98
CA ARG A 259 -62.24 24.57 -4.82
C ARG A 259 -63.38 25.22 -4.01
N ARG A 260 -63.47 26.56 -4.07
CA ARG A 260 -64.58 27.34 -3.52
C ARG A 260 -65.77 27.20 -4.49
N ARG A 261 -66.78 26.40 -4.14
CA ARG A 261 -68.07 26.39 -4.86
C ARG A 261 -68.79 27.71 -4.55
N GLN A 262 -69.02 28.53 -5.57
CA GLN A 262 -70.09 29.52 -5.59
C GLN A 262 -71.01 29.19 -6.78
N HIS A 263 -72.26 28.92 -6.45
CA HIS A 263 -73.46 28.83 -7.30
C HIS A 263 -74.58 28.76 -6.23
N GLU A 264 -75.59 29.62 -6.13
CA GLU A 264 -76.33 30.44 -7.10
C GLU A 264 -77.09 31.58 -6.39
N HIS A 265 -77.45 32.60 -7.17
CA HIS A 265 -78.57 33.54 -7.01
C HIS A 265 -79.20 33.67 -8.42
N PRO A 266 -80.40 34.26 -8.63
CA PRO A 266 -81.66 34.23 -7.88
C PRO A 266 -82.88 33.94 -8.80
N ARG A 267 -84.05 33.68 -8.20
CA ARG A 267 -85.36 34.21 -8.63
C ARG A 267 -86.25 34.39 -7.41
#